data_AF-C6TBT1-F1
#
_entry.id   AF-C6TBT1-F1
#
_cell.length_a   1.000
_cell.length_b   1.000
_cell.length_c   1.000
_cell.angle_alpha   90.00
_cell.angle_beta   90.00
_cell.angle_gamma   90.00
#
_symmetry.space_group_name_H-M   'P 1'
#
loop_
_entity.id
_entity.type
_entity.pdbx_description
1 polymer ?
#
loop_
_entity_poly.entity_id
_entity_poly.type
_entity_poly.pdbx_seq_one_letter_code
_entity_poly.pdbx_strand_id
1 'polypeptide(L)'
;MGESKKRKRHRNKRGGKEEQPVLPSPCAKRTKLKEPSSFLQKMRARLSGGHFRMINEKLYTCTGEEALDYFKEEPSLFDVYHTGYKTQMSNWPEQPVNVIIKWLKKQSLSFVVADFGCGEALIAKSVKNEVFSLDLVSNDPNVIACNMENTPLDSSSVDVAIFCLSLMGTNYQSYLEESYRLLKPGGWL
;
A
#
# COMPACT_ATOMS: atom_id res chain seq x y z
N MET A 1 -68.30 19.54 -8.61
CA MET A 1 -69.58 19.87 -7.94
C MET A 1 -70.63 18.90 -8.48
N GLY A 2 -71.37 18.20 -7.60
CA GLY A 2 -72.41 17.20 -7.92
C GLY A 2 -71.95 15.74 -7.72
N GLU A 3 -71.94 15.18 -6.51
CA GLU A 3 -73.05 14.58 -5.72
C GLU A 3 -73.59 13.20 -6.20
N SER A 4 -73.22 12.18 -5.42
CA SER A 4 -74.07 11.16 -4.76
C SER A 4 -75.06 10.30 -5.57
N LYS A 5 -74.94 8.96 -5.40
CA LYS A 5 -75.99 8.14 -4.72
C LYS A 5 -75.54 6.72 -4.35
N LYS A 6 -75.65 6.43 -3.05
CA LYS A 6 -75.60 5.12 -2.38
C LYS A 6 -76.69 4.16 -2.89
N ARG A 7 -76.40 2.85 -2.88
CA ARG A 7 -77.37 1.81 -2.48
C ARG A 7 -76.70 0.75 -1.61
N LYS A 8 -77.15 0.64 -0.34
CA LYS A 8 -76.95 -0.48 0.59
C LYS A 8 -78.13 -1.46 0.45
N ARG A 9 -77.88 -2.78 0.53
CA ARG A 9 -78.79 -3.82 1.07
C ARG A 9 -77.91 -5.00 1.54
N HIS A 10 -77.67 -5.18 2.84
CA HIS A 10 -78.40 -5.99 3.84
C HIS A 10 -78.24 -7.54 3.73
N ARG A 11 -77.28 -8.05 4.51
CA ARG A 11 -77.41 -9.00 5.66
C ARG A 11 -77.85 -10.47 5.46
N ASN A 12 -76.93 -11.34 5.92
CA ASN A 12 -77.06 -12.55 6.77
C ASN A 12 -77.01 -13.99 6.19
N LYS A 13 -75.88 -14.63 6.54
CA LYS A 13 -75.69 -15.80 7.45
C LYS A 13 -75.91 -17.26 6.96
N ARG A 14 -74.86 -18.04 7.31
CA ARG A 14 -74.73 -19.50 7.58
C ARG A 14 -74.68 -20.38 6.32
N GLY A 15 -73.80 -21.36 6.18
CA GLY A 15 -72.73 -21.92 7.02
C GLY A 15 -72.16 -23.13 6.28
N GLY A 16 -70.90 -23.49 6.53
CA GLY A 16 -70.27 -24.67 5.93
C GLY A 16 -68.76 -24.64 6.17
N LYS A 17 -68.28 -25.55 7.01
CA LYS A 17 -66.88 -25.73 7.41
C LYS A 17 -66.09 -26.37 6.28
N GLU A 18 -64.83 -25.97 6.11
CA GLU A 18 -63.76 -26.89 5.75
C GLU A 18 -62.42 -26.34 6.29
N GLU A 19 -61.76 -27.19 7.07
CA GLU A 19 -60.52 -26.94 7.80
C GLU A 19 -59.31 -27.02 6.85
N GLN A 20 -58.36 -26.10 6.97
CA GLN A 20 -57.00 -26.30 6.47
C GLN A 20 -56.04 -26.53 7.64
N PRO A 21 -55.16 -27.54 7.56
CA PRO A 21 -54.35 -27.97 8.68
C PRO A 21 -53.12 -27.06 8.87
N VAL A 22 -52.94 -26.60 10.11
CA VAL A 22 -51.69 -25.99 10.58
C VAL A 22 -50.68 -27.11 10.78
N LEU A 23 -49.54 -27.04 10.08
CA LEU A 23 -48.39 -27.91 10.32
C LEU A 23 -47.10 -27.09 10.52
N PRO A 24 -46.15 -27.64 11.29
CA PRO A 24 -45.36 -26.89 12.26
C PRO A 24 -44.03 -26.37 11.71
N SER A 25 -43.51 -25.31 12.33
CA SER A 25 -42.13 -24.85 12.18
C SER A 25 -41.13 -25.95 12.54
N PRO A 26 -40.18 -26.30 11.66
CA PRO A 26 -38.97 -26.98 12.04
C PRO A 26 -37.82 -25.97 12.09
N CYS A 27 -37.33 -25.75 13.30
CA CYS A 27 -36.01 -25.20 13.58
C CYS A 27 -34.96 -26.05 12.83
N ALA A 28 -34.60 -25.62 11.62
CA ALA A 28 -33.45 -26.15 10.92
C ALA A 28 -32.21 -25.57 11.58
N LYS A 29 -31.58 -26.35 12.46
CA LYS A 29 -30.23 -26.09 12.96
C LYS A 29 -29.33 -25.93 11.73
N ARG A 30 -28.97 -24.68 11.44
CA ARG A 30 -27.96 -24.32 10.46
C ARG A 30 -26.66 -25.01 10.90
N THR A 31 -26.36 -26.13 10.28
CA THR A 31 -25.06 -26.79 10.40
C THR A 31 -24.03 -25.76 9.97
N LYS A 32 -23.28 -25.21 10.93
CA LYS A 32 -22.11 -24.38 10.64
C LYS A 32 -21.15 -25.26 9.84
N LEU A 33 -21.09 -25.05 8.52
CA LEU A 33 -19.96 -25.50 7.71
C LEU A 33 -18.70 -24.96 8.39
N LYS A 34 -17.87 -25.84 8.95
CA LYS A 34 -16.57 -25.47 9.49
C LYS A 34 -15.76 -24.87 8.34
N GLU A 35 -15.26 -23.67 8.55
CA GLU A 35 -14.80 -22.78 7.49
C GLU A 35 -13.64 -23.32 6.65
N PRO A 36 -13.68 -23.16 5.31
CA PRO A 36 -12.51 -23.25 4.43
C PRO A 36 -11.60 -22.01 4.49
N SER A 37 -11.91 -21.03 5.35
CA SER A 37 -11.26 -19.71 5.42
C SER A 37 -9.75 -19.81 5.65
N SER A 38 -9.32 -20.66 6.59
CA SER A 38 -7.90 -20.79 6.97
C SER A 38 -7.04 -21.39 5.85
N PHE A 39 -7.54 -22.40 5.14
CA PHE A 39 -6.78 -23.01 4.02
C PHE A 39 -6.72 -22.07 2.81
N LEU A 40 -7.85 -21.46 2.43
CA LEU A 40 -7.88 -20.49 1.34
C LEU A 40 -7.02 -19.25 1.66
N GLN A 41 -7.01 -18.78 2.91
CA GLN A 41 -6.13 -17.70 3.36
C GLN A 41 -4.65 -18.10 3.25
N LYS A 42 -4.28 -19.32 3.66
CA LYS A 42 -2.91 -19.82 3.49
C LYS A 42 -2.50 -19.90 2.02
N MET A 43 -3.39 -20.36 1.14
CA MET A 43 -3.12 -20.38 -0.30
C MET A 43 -2.96 -18.96 -0.87
N ARG A 44 -3.84 -18.02 -0.51
CA ARG A 44 -3.71 -16.61 -0.90
C ARG A 44 -2.39 -15.99 -0.42
N ALA A 45 -2.03 -16.19 0.85
CA ALA A 45 -0.79 -15.68 1.41
C ALA A 45 0.44 -16.24 0.67
N ARG A 46 0.43 -17.54 0.31
CA ARG A 46 1.50 -18.15 -0.49
C ARG A 46 1.60 -17.54 -1.89
N LEU A 47 0.47 -17.29 -2.55
CA LEU A 47 0.43 -16.65 -3.87
C LEU A 47 0.95 -15.21 -3.80
N SER A 48 0.48 -14.41 -2.84
CA SER A 48 0.96 -13.04 -2.63
C SER A 48 2.47 -12.99 -2.36
N GLY A 49 2.99 -13.91 -1.53
CA GLY A 49 4.43 -14.00 -1.28
C GLY A 49 5.24 -14.41 -2.52
N GLY A 50 4.69 -15.28 -3.37
CA GLY A 50 5.31 -15.63 -4.66
C GLY A 50 5.34 -14.45 -5.62
N HIS A 51 4.23 -13.71 -5.72
CA HIS A 51 4.12 -12.53 -6.57
C HIS A 51 5.11 -11.44 -6.12
N PHE A 52 5.18 -11.13 -4.82
CA PHE A 52 6.16 -10.20 -4.28
C PHE A 52 7.61 -10.61 -4.63
N ARG A 53 7.96 -11.90 -4.47
CA ARG A 53 9.32 -12.37 -4.80
C ARG A 53 9.66 -12.18 -6.26
N MET A 54 8.72 -12.45 -7.17
CA MET A 54 8.91 -12.25 -8.60
C MET A 54 9.13 -10.78 -8.95
N ILE A 55 8.31 -9.88 -8.38
CA ILE A 55 8.49 -8.44 -8.59
C ILE A 55 9.84 -7.98 -8.02
N ASN A 56 10.16 -8.38 -6.80
CA ASN A 56 11.43 -8.02 -6.16
C ASN A 56 12.63 -8.49 -6.98
N GLU A 57 12.61 -9.72 -7.49
CA GLU A 57 13.65 -10.24 -8.39
C GLU A 57 13.76 -9.42 -9.68
N LYS A 58 12.63 -9.06 -10.30
CA LYS A 58 12.62 -8.19 -11.48
C LYS A 58 13.29 -6.86 -11.20
N LEU A 59 12.97 -6.21 -10.08
CA LEU A 59 13.57 -4.93 -9.68
C LEU A 59 15.08 -5.00 -9.42
N TYR A 60 15.63 -6.16 -9.10
CA TYR A 60 17.09 -6.37 -8.98
C TYR A 60 17.78 -6.75 -10.30
N THR A 61 17.01 -7.06 -11.34
CA THR A 61 17.51 -7.59 -12.61
C THR A 61 17.18 -6.71 -13.83
N CYS A 62 16.70 -5.49 -13.59
CA CYS A 62 16.46 -4.48 -14.62
C CYS A 62 17.10 -3.14 -14.24
N THR A 63 17.06 -2.17 -15.13
CA THR A 63 17.43 -0.76 -14.85
C THR A 63 16.28 -0.03 -14.15
N GLY A 64 16.56 1.16 -13.59
CA GLY A 64 15.54 2.05 -13.05
C GLY A 64 14.48 2.48 -14.08
N GLU A 65 14.89 2.72 -15.33
CA GLU A 65 13.99 3.04 -16.45
C GLU A 65 13.05 1.87 -16.78
N GLU A 66 13.59 0.66 -16.90
CA GLU A 66 12.77 -0.54 -17.14
C GLU A 66 11.82 -0.83 -15.97
N ALA A 67 12.24 -0.59 -14.73
CA ALA A 67 11.38 -0.71 -13.56
C ALA A 67 10.23 0.29 -13.59
N LEU A 68 10.50 1.53 -14.05
CA LEU A 68 9.48 2.56 -14.17
C LEU A 68 8.43 2.17 -15.20
N ASP A 69 8.86 1.68 -16.36
CA ASP A 69 7.95 1.24 -17.40
C ASP A 69 7.13 0.02 -16.97
N TYR A 70 7.76 -0.92 -16.25
CA TYR A 70 7.06 -2.06 -15.65
C TYR A 70 5.92 -1.62 -14.70
N PHE A 71 6.13 -0.61 -13.87
CA PHE A 71 5.07 -0.08 -13.00
C PHE A 71 4.05 0.80 -13.73
N LYS A 72 4.42 1.46 -14.84
CA LYS A 72 3.45 2.21 -15.67
C LYS A 72 2.50 1.28 -16.42
N GLU A 73 3.02 0.16 -16.93
CA GLU A 73 2.23 -0.84 -17.66
C GLU A 73 1.19 -1.50 -16.75
N GLU A 74 1.56 -1.80 -15.50
CA GLU A 74 0.65 -2.38 -14.51
C GLU A 74 0.77 -1.67 -13.14
N PRO A 75 0.07 -0.54 -12.93
CA PRO A 75 0.17 0.26 -11.71
C PRO A 75 -0.14 -0.49 -10.41
N SER A 76 -1.00 -1.51 -10.46
CA SER A 76 -1.31 -2.35 -9.29
C SER A 76 -0.10 -3.10 -8.74
N LEU A 77 0.93 -3.34 -9.55
CA LEU A 77 2.15 -4.02 -9.11
C LEU A 77 2.91 -3.22 -8.05
N PHE A 78 2.79 -1.88 -8.08
CA PHE A 78 3.37 -1.02 -7.05
C PHE A 78 2.78 -1.34 -5.67
N ASP A 79 1.46 -1.46 -5.57
CA ASP A 79 0.78 -1.79 -4.32
C ASP A 79 1.09 -3.22 -3.86
N VAL A 80 1.17 -4.17 -4.80
CA VAL A 80 1.55 -5.56 -4.51
C VAL A 80 2.97 -5.63 -3.95
N TYR A 81 3.91 -4.91 -4.57
CA TYR A 81 5.29 -4.80 -4.11
C TYR A 81 5.35 -4.24 -2.68
N HIS A 82 4.72 -3.08 -2.44
CA HIS A 82 4.74 -2.43 -1.13
C HIS A 82 4.07 -3.25 -0.03
N THR A 83 2.97 -3.93 -0.35
CA THR A 83 2.29 -4.85 0.58
C THR A 83 3.20 -6.02 0.95
N GLY A 84 3.88 -6.60 -0.04
CA GLY A 84 4.85 -7.67 0.17
C GLY A 84 6.05 -7.20 0.98
N TYR A 85 6.61 -6.04 0.65
CA TYR A 85 7.74 -5.42 1.35
C TYR A 85 7.41 -5.17 2.83
N LYS A 86 6.27 -4.55 3.14
CA LYS A 86 5.79 -4.35 4.52
C LYS A 86 5.66 -5.66 5.28
N THR A 87 5.11 -6.69 4.63
CA THR A 87 4.94 -8.02 5.23
C THR A 87 6.30 -8.66 5.54
N GLN A 88 7.33 -8.44 4.70
CA GLN A 88 8.68 -8.89 5.01
C GLN A 88 9.28 -8.09 6.17
N MET A 89 9.20 -6.76 6.12
CA MET A 89 9.77 -5.86 7.12
C MET A 89 9.16 -6.02 8.51
N SER A 90 7.89 -6.43 8.64
CA SER A 90 7.25 -6.63 9.94
C SER A 90 7.87 -7.77 10.76
N ASN A 91 8.62 -8.67 10.11
CA ASN A 91 9.28 -9.79 10.78
C ASN A 91 10.71 -9.47 11.21
N TRP A 92 11.23 -8.28 10.87
CA TRP A 92 12.58 -7.88 11.23
C TRP A 92 12.61 -7.37 12.68
N PRO A 93 13.60 -7.78 13.50
CA PRO A 93 13.70 -7.33 14.89
C PRO A 93 14.00 -5.82 15.00
N GLU A 94 14.70 -5.26 14.02
CA GLU A 94 14.93 -3.82 13.85
C GLU A 94 14.93 -3.53 12.35
N GLN A 95 14.17 -2.52 11.93
CA GLN A 95 14.14 -2.08 10.53
C GLN A 95 15.25 -1.03 10.30
N PRO A 96 16.03 -1.11 9.21
CA PRO A 96 17.16 -0.20 8.96
C PRO A 96 16.77 1.29 8.99
N VAL A 97 15.59 1.62 8.47
CA VAL A 97 15.03 2.98 8.48
C VAL A 97 14.94 3.56 9.90
N ASN A 98 14.63 2.75 10.91
CA ASN A 98 14.56 3.20 12.29
C ASN A 98 15.93 3.51 12.88
N VAL A 99 16.97 2.79 12.46
CA VAL A 99 18.37 3.07 12.84
C VAL A 99 18.81 4.41 12.27
N ILE A 100 18.48 4.67 11.00
CA ILE A 100 18.78 5.92 10.30
C ILE A 100 18.03 7.09 10.95
N ILE A 101 16.74 6.95 11.24
CA ILE A 101 15.94 7.96 11.96
C ILE A 101 16.56 8.26 13.33
N LYS A 102 16.97 7.23 14.08
CA LYS A 102 17.65 7.41 15.39
C LYS A 102 18.97 8.17 15.24
N TRP A 103 19.71 7.94 14.16
CA TRP A 103 20.95 8.66 13.88
C TRP A 103 20.68 10.13 13.50
N LEU A 104 19.75 10.38 12.58
CA LEU A 104 19.35 11.74 12.14
C LEU A 104 18.89 12.61 13.31
N LYS A 105 18.11 12.05 14.24
CA LYS A 105 17.64 12.76 15.45
C LYS A 105 18.75 13.27 16.37
N LYS A 106 19.99 12.77 16.20
CA LYS A 106 21.17 13.23 16.94
C LYS A 106 22.00 14.26 16.17
N GLN A 107 21.69 14.49 14.89
CA GLN A 107 22.39 15.43 14.03
C GLN A 107 21.78 16.83 14.12
N SER A 108 22.38 17.78 13.41
CA SER A 108 21.84 19.13 13.30
C SER A 108 20.45 19.10 12.65
N LEU A 109 19.52 19.88 13.20
CA LEU A 109 18.20 20.10 12.59
C LEU A 109 18.29 20.89 11.28
N SER A 110 19.41 21.56 11.03
CA SER A 110 19.67 22.29 9.79
C SER A 110 20.10 21.39 8.63
N PHE A 111 20.37 20.10 8.88
CA PHE A 111 20.71 19.19 7.79
C PHE A 111 19.51 18.99 6.88
N VAL A 112 19.76 19.18 5.58
CA VAL A 112 18.85 18.86 4.48
C VAL A 112 19.14 17.43 4.03
N VAL A 113 18.10 16.61 3.92
CA VAL A 113 18.21 15.17 3.66
C VAL A 113 17.58 14.81 2.33
N ALA A 114 18.23 13.97 1.53
CA ALA A 114 17.61 13.27 0.40
C ALA A 114 17.45 11.78 0.75
N ASP A 115 16.22 11.29 0.69
CA ASP A 115 15.86 9.89 0.94
C ASP A 115 15.53 9.22 -0.40
N PHE A 116 16.50 8.48 -0.95
CA PHE A 116 16.42 7.82 -2.24
C PHE A 116 15.69 6.48 -2.12
N GLY A 117 14.61 6.30 -2.88
CA GLY A 117 13.70 5.16 -2.75
C GLY A 117 13.01 5.14 -1.39
N CYS A 118 12.37 6.27 -1.05
CA CYS A 118 11.81 6.53 0.27
C CYS A 118 10.58 5.67 0.63
N GLY A 119 9.97 4.99 -0.34
CA GLY A 119 8.71 4.27 -0.22
C GLY A 119 7.61 5.17 0.34
N GLU A 120 7.19 4.91 1.58
CA GLU A 120 6.15 5.69 2.25
C GLU A 120 6.65 6.94 2.98
N ALA A 121 7.86 7.42 2.66
CA ALA A 121 8.46 8.63 3.23
C ALA A 121 8.52 8.61 4.78
N LEU A 122 8.87 7.44 5.36
CA LEU A 122 8.86 7.27 6.81
C LEU A 122 9.88 8.19 7.51
N ILE A 123 11.03 8.45 6.87
CA ILE A 123 12.05 9.36 7.41
C ILE A 123 11.48 10.77 7.54
N ALA A 124 10.93 11.33 6.46
CA ALA A 124 10.30 12.65 6.44
C ALA A 124 9.21 12.79 7.52
N LYS A 125 8.40 11.74 7.72
CA LYS A 125 7.34 11.71 8.74
C LYS A 125 7.86 11.63 10.19
N SER A 126 9.13 11.29 10.39
CA SER A 126 9.69 10.93 11.70
C SER A 126 10.73 11.91 12.25
N VAL A 127 11.20 12.86 11.44
CA VAL A 127 12.25 13.83 11.81
C VAL A 127 11.77 15.27 11.59
N LYS A 128 12.51 16.24 12.13
CA LYS A 128 12.22 17.68 11.94
C LYS A 128 13.04 18.32 10.83
N ASN A 129 14.04 17.60 10.32
CA ASN A 129 14.86 18.01 9.19
C ASN A 129 13.99 18.22 7.95
N GLU A 130 14.46 19.07 7.03
CA GLU A 130 13.94 19.06 5.67
C GLU A 130 14.36 17.77 4.98
N VAL A 131 13.40 17.03 4.44
CA VAL A 131 13.63 15.74 3.78
C VAL A 131 12.98 15.74 2.40
N PHE A 132 13.81 15.63 1.36
CA PHE A 132 13.38 15.33 0.01
C PHE A 132 13.21 13.82 -0.14
N SER A 133 11.95 13.38 -0.09
CA SER A 133 11.58 11.99 -0.32
C SER A 133 11.45 11.72 -1.82
N LEU A 134 12.32 10.86 -2.35
CA LEU A 134 12.43 10.53 -3.77
C LEU A 134 12.02 9.07 -3.98
N ASP A 135 11.13 8.78 -4.91
CA ASP A 135 10.77 7.41 -5.28
C ASP A 135 10.38 7.32 -6.75
N LEU A 136 10.42 6.12 -7.33
CA LEU A 136 10.10 5.91 -8.74
C LEU A 136 8.62 6.18 -9.03
N VAL A 137 7.77 5.80 -8.08
CA VAL A 137 6.31 5.98 -8.11
C VAL A 137 5.86 6.27 -6.68
N SER A 138 4.84 7.12 -6.50
CA SER A 138 4.24 7.32 -5.18
C SER A 138 2.79 7.77 -5.26
N ASN A 139 2.01 7.38 -4.27
CA ASN A 139 0.66 7.88 -4.00
C ASN A 139 0.66 9.02 -2.95
N ASP A 140 1.80 9.30 -2.32
CA ASP A 140 1.96 10.39 -1.35
C ASP A 140 2.39 11.67 -2.09
N PRO A 141 1.60 12.76 -2.04
CA PRO A 141 1.90 14.00 -2.76
C PRO A 141 3.17 14.71 -2.25
N ASN A 142 3.71 14.31 -1.10
CA ASN A 142 4.96 14.85 -0.56
C ASN A 142 6.20 14.08 -1.05
N VAL A 143 6.01 13.01 -1.83
CA VAL A 143 7.09 12.27 -2.48
C VAL A 143 7.29 12.81 -3.89
N ILE A 144 8.53 13.12 -4.22
CA ILE A 144 8.96 13.51 -5.55
C ILE A 144 9.09 12.22 -6.37
N ALA A 145 8.12 11.99 -7.25
CA ALA A 145 8.16 10.86 -8.19
C ALA A 145 9.20 11.12 -9.29
N CYS A 146 10.32 10.40 -9.29
CA CYS A 146 11.40 10.54 -10.28
C CYS A 146 12.26 9.27 -10.39
N ASN A 147 12.94 9.08 -11.52
CA ASN A 147 14.07 8.16 -11.56
C ASN A 147 15.23 8.76 -10.76
N MET A 148 15.68 8.06 -9.72
CA MET A 148 16.70 8.55 -8.80
C MET A 148 18.13 8.57 -9.37
N GLU A 149 18.32 8.18 -10.64
CA GLU A 149 19.54 8.47 -11.43
C GLU A 149 19.64 9.95 -11.82
N ASN A 150 18.52 10.66 -11.86
CA ASN A 150 18.45 12.05 -12.27
C ASN A 150 17.32 12.75 -11.53
N THR A 151 17.64 13.19 -10.31
CA THR A 151 16.71 13.87 -9.42
C THR A 151 16.54 15.33 -9.84
N PRO A 152 15.39 15.96 -9.52
CA PRO A 152 15.18 17.38 -9.82
C PRO A 152 15.89 18.33 -8.83
N LEU A 153 16.81 17.82 -8.01
CA LEU A 153 17.49 18.60 -6.98
C LEU A 153 18.80 19.21 -7.50
N ASP A 154 19.16 20.37 -6.97
CA ASP A 154 20.38 21.08 -7.34
C ASP A 154 21.63 20.36 -6.82
N SER A 155 22.76 20.56 -7.50
CA SER A 155 24.05 20.01 -7.05
C SER A 155 24.50 20.65 -5.74
N SER A 156 25.14 19.87 -4.86
CA SER A 156 25.60 20.33 -3.54
C SER A 156 24.51 21.02 -2.71
N SER A 157 23.28 20.52 -2.77
CA SER A 157 22.11 21.06 -2.07
C SER A 157 21.80 20.34 -0.75
N VAL A 158 22.24 19.09 -0.57
CA VAL A 158 21.90 18.28 0.61
C VAL A 158 23.10 17.96 1.50
N ASP A 159 22.84 17.78 2.79
CA ASP A 159 23.84 17.43 3.81
C ASP A 159 23.92 15.92 4.03
N VAL A 160 22.82 15.20 3.77
CA VAL A 160 22.72 13.74 3.93
C VAL A 160 21.97 13.14 2.74
N ALA A 161 22.52 12.11 2.12
CA ALA A 161 21.85 11.25 1.16
C ALA A 161 21.66 9.86 1.78
N ILE A 162 20.50 9.25 1.58
CA ILE A 162 20.14 7.98 2.23
C ILE A 162 19.67 6.98 1.19
N PHE A 163 20.24 5.79 1.22
CA PHE A 163 19.72 4.61 0.50
C PHE A 163 19.32 3.52 1.49
N CYS A 164 18.07 3.54 1.95
CA CYS A 164 17.57 2.56 2.91
C CYS A 164 16.88 1.38 2.19
N LEU A 165 17.66 0.33 1.86
CA LEU A 165 17.18 -0.85 1.12
C LEU A 165 16.66 -0.52 -0.29
N SER A 166 17.17 0.56 -0.90
CA SER A 166 16.65 1.13 -2.14
C SER A 166 17.62 1.11 -3.33
N LEU A 167 18.86 0.62 -3.17
CA LEU A 167 19.80 0.40 -4.29
C LEU A 167 19.36 -0.81 -5.14
N MET A 168 18.22 -0.65 -5.79
CA MET A 168 17.59 -1.64 -6.66
C MET A 168 17.82 -1.26 -8.11
N GLY A 169 18.17 -2.24 -8.92
CA GLY A 169 18.45 -2.07 -10.34
C GLY A 169 19.93 -2.23 -10.66
N THR A 170 20.19 -2.61 -11.92
CA THR A 170 21.53 -2.98 -12.39
C THR A 170 22.47 -1.79 -12.57
N ASN A 171 21.90 -0.59 -12.70
CA ASN A 171 22.55 0.69 -12.88
C ASN A 171 22.69 1.48 -11.56
N TYR A 172 22.89 0.78 -10.45
CA TYR A 172 22.98 1.42 -9.13
C TYR A 172 24.17 2.39 -8.99
N GLN A 173 25.19 2.26 -9.83
CA GLN A 173 26.31 3.20 -9.86
C GLN A 173 25.82 4.61 -10.19
N SER A 174 24.89 4.76 -11.14
CA SER A 174 24.30 6.05 -11.49
C SER A 174 23.57 6.69 -10.30
N TYR A 175 22.90 5.90 -9.44
CA TYR A 175 22.27 6.45 -8.23
C TYR A 175 23.30 6.99 -7.24
N LEU A 176 24.44 6.31 -7.10
CA LEU A 176 25.53 6.76 -6.23
C LEU A 176 26.18 8.04 -6.77
N GLU A 177 26.41 8.11 -8.09
CA GLU A 177 26.89 9.32 -8.76
C GLU A 177 25.94 10.50 -8.57
N GLU A 178 24.64 10.25 -8.68
CA GLU A 178 23.61 11.26 -8.46
C GLU A 178 23.58 11.73 -7.00
N SER A 179 23.67 10.81 -6.03
CA SER A 179 23.78 11.18 -4.62
C SER A 179 25.03 12.02 -4.34
N TYR A 180 26.15 11.71 -4.99
CA TYR A 180 27.38 12.48 -4.89
C TYR A 180 27.23 13.89 -5.48
N ARG A 181 26.52 14.03 -6.62
CA ARG A 181 26.19 15.33 -7.20
C ARG A 181 25.39 16.19 -6.23
N LEU A 182 24.42 15.61 -5.52
CA LEU A 182 23.57 16.32 -4.57
C LEU A 182 24.30 16.71 -3.28
N LEU A 183 25.24 15.88 -2.82
CA LEU A 183 25.91 16.08 -1.54
C LEU A 183 26.81 17.32 -1.54
N LYS A 184 26.72 18.10 -0.46
CA LYS A 184 27.71 19.14 -0.14
C LYS A 184 29.06 18.48 0.21
N PRO A 185 30.19 19.19 0.03
CA PRO A 185 31.48 18.72 0.52
C PRO A 185 31.42 18.39 2.02
N GLY A 186 31.81 17.17 2.38
CA GLY A 186 31.74 16.68 3.77
C GLY A 186 30.35 16.19 4.21
N GLY A 187 29.39 16.07 3.30
CA GLY A 187 28.08 15.46 3.55
C GLY A 187 28.16 13.96 3.83
N TRP A 188 27.05 13.40 4.29
CA TRP A 188 26.91 12.00 4.68
C TRP A 188 26.17 11.18 3.63
N LEU A 189 26.64 9.96 3.38
CA LEU A 189 25.97 8.93 2.59
C LEU A 189 25.77 7.67 3.44
#